data_AF-A0A1R4IZ10-F1
#
_entry.id   AF-A0A1R4IZ10-F1
#
_cell.length_a   1.000
_cell.length_b   1.000
_cell.length_c   1.000
_cell.angle_alpha   90.00
_cell.angle_beta   90.00
_cell.angle_gamma   90.00
#
_symmetry.space_group_name_H-M   'P 1'
#
loop_
_entity.id
_entity.type
_entity.pdbx_description
1 polymer ?
#
loop_
_entity_poly.entity_id
_entity_poly.type
_entity_poly.pdbx_seq_one_letter_code
_entity_poly.pdbx_strand_id
1 'polypeptide(L)'
;MSDQETGTPDPRAIAYAAAAVDAARQAVHDAESKLAAAEDVLADAEGDVTVAEAKLEDFRSLESKLPWQLAAAEQDLAKKQRAHARATARLAAPKAALDEARDALSAAHAELAQARVTPAQPLPEDAGMPPGASDELVAWVEKLTSYLESLEREDSRWCPQWQEHPEAVWRLTALHREFEISFADDTVSGWWVNHFDRHAPFIFGSTGIFQACETAHDPDRSFRFSRRA
;
A
#
# COMPACT_ATOMS: atom_id res chain seq x y z
N MET A 1 34.55 11.21 -20.54
CA MET A 1 34.03 10.93 -19.19
C MET A 1 32.80 11.78 -19.07
N SER A 2 31.61 11.20 -19.29
CA SER A 2 30.36 11.95 -19.16
C SER A 2 30.14 12.26 -17.70
N ASP A 3 30.10 13.54 -17.35
CA ASP A 3 29.58 14.01 -16.07
C ASP A 3 28.10 13.61 -16.01
N GLN A 4 27.78 12.64 -15.15
CA GLN A 4 26.41 12.41 -14.74
C GLN A 4 26.03 13.60 -13.85
N GLU A 5 25.29 14.56 -14.41
CA GLU A 5 24.55 15.54 -13.60
C GLU A 5 23.69 14.77 -12.60
N THR A 6 24.10 14.76 -11.34
CA THR A 6 23.33 14.22 -10.24
C THR A 6 22.16 15.16 -10.00
N GLY A 7 21.04 14.90 -10.67
CA GLY A 7 19.80 15.64 -10.49
C GLY A 7 19.40 15.70 -9.01
N THR A 8 18.76 16.80 -8.60
CA THR A 8 18.32 16.97 -7.21
C THR A 8 17.28 15.89 -6.86
N PRO A 9 17.45 15.14 -5.76
CA PRO A 9 16.47 14.15 -5.33
C PRO A 9 15.08 14.74 -5.06
N ASP A 10 14.01 13.98 -5.30
CA ASP A 10 12.64 14.44 -5.03
C ASP A 10 12.37 14.53 -3.52
N PRO A 11 12.15 15.73 -2.95
CA PRO A 11 11.87 15.89 -1.52
C PRO A 11 10.58 15.20 -1.07
N ARG A 12 9.59 14.99 -1.96
CA ARG A 12 8.36 14.26 -1.63
C ARG A 12 8.62 12.77 -1.48
N ALA A 13 9.35 12.17 -2.41
CA ALA A 13 9.75 10.76 -2.34
C ALA A 13 10.56 10.48 -1.06
N ILE A 14 11.50 11.36 -0.70
CA ILE A 14 12.26 11.26 0.55
C ILE A 14 11.34 11.34 1.77
N ALA A 15 10.39 12.27 1.80
CA ALA A 15 9.46 12.42 2.91
C ALA A 15 8.56 11.18 3.09
N TYR A 16 8.08 10.60 1.99
CA TYR A 16 7.28 9.37 2.01
C TYR A 16 8.09 8.18 2.55
N ALA A 17 9.30 7.97 2.03
CA ALA A 17 10.18 6.89 2.49
C ALA A 17 10.60 7.07 3.96
N ALA A 18 10.80 8.32 4.42
CA ALA A 18 11.08 8.60 5.82
C ALA A 18 9.89 8.25 6.74
N ALA A 19 8.66 8.58 6.31
CA ALA A 19 7.46 8.20 7.04
C ALA A 19 7.29 6.67 7.11
N ALA A 20 7.63 5.95 6.04
CA ALA A 20 7.62 4.48 6.01
C ALA A 20 8.62 3.89 7.03
N VAL A 21 9.81 4.47 7.16
CA VAL A 21 10.79 4.08 8.18
C VAL A 21 10.25 4.27 9.59
N ASP A 22 9.62 5.41 9.88
CA ASP A 22 9.05 5.67 11.20
C ASP A 22 7.90 4.71 11.54
N ALA A 23 7.03 4.40 10.56
CA ALA A 23 5.99 3.39 10.71
C ALA A 23 6.58 1.99 10.99
N ALA A 24 7.63 1.60 10.26
CA ALA A 24 8.28 0.30 10.46
C ALA A 24 8.98 0.21 11.84
N ARG A 25 9.57 1.31 12.34
CA ARG A 25 10.13 1.37 13.70
C ARG A 25 9.06 1.16 14.76
N GLN A 26 7.89 1.79 14.60
CA GLN A 26 6.78 1.60 15.51
C GLN A 26 6.31 0.14 15.50
N ALA A 27 6.23 -0.49 14.33
CA ALA A 27 5.88 -1.91 14.22
C ALA A 27 6.88 -2.83 14.95
N VAL A 28 8.18 -2.56 14.85
CA VAL A 28 9.21 -3.29 15.62
C VAL A 28 8.97 -3.12 17.12
N HIS A 29 8.76 -1.89 17.60
CA HIS A 29 8.49 -1.62 19.01
C HIS A 29 7.25 -2.38 19.53
N ASP A 30 6.16 -2.35 18.76
CA ASP A 30 4.93 -3.05 19.11
C ASP A 30 5.12 -4.58 19.13
N ALA A 31 5.93 -5.12 18.22
CA ALA A 31 6.26 -6.55 18.18
C ALA A 31 7.14 -6.96 19.37
N GLU A 32 8.12 -6.15 19.74
CA GLU A 32 8.96 -6.36 20.94
C GLU A 32 8.11 -6.34 22.21
N SER A 33 7.16 -5.39 22.33
CA SER A 33 6.24 -5.33 23.47
C SER A 33 5.37 -6.59 23.57
N LYS A 34 4.85 -7.09 22.44
CA LYS A 34 4.06 -8.34 22.40
C LYS A 34 4.90 -9.56 22.76
N LEU A 35 6.15 -9.62 22.31
CA LEU A 35 7.07 -10.70 22.67
C LEU A 35 7.36 -10.70 24.17
N ALA A 36 7.69 -9.53 24.73
CA ALA A 36 7.93 -9.38 26.17
C ALA A 36 6.71 -9.84 27.00
N ALA A 37 5.51 -9.42 26.63
CA ALA A 37 4.28 -9.86 27.31
C ALA A 37 4.05 -11.39 27.22
N ALA A 38 4.45 -12.02 26.12
CA ALA A 38 4.35 -13.47 25.97
C ALA A 38 5.43 -14.22 26.78
N GLU A 39 6.63 -13.63 26.94
CA GLU A 39 7.71 -14.13 27.78
C GLU A 39 7.35 -14.05 29.27
N ASP A 40 6.70 -12.97 29.71
CA ASP A 40 6.19 -12.85 31.08
C ASP A 40 5.18 -13.97 31.39
N VAL A 41 4.26 -14.27 30.47
CA VAL A 41 3.29 -15.38 30.63
C VAL A 41 3.99 -16.74 30.69
N LEU A 42 5.10 -16.91 29.96
CA LEU A 42 5.91 -18.12 30.06
C LEU A 42 6.57 -18.21 31.44
N ALA A 43 7.16 -17.13 31.94
CA ALA A 43 7.81 -17.07 33.25
C ALA A 43 6.82 -17.38 34.39
N ASP A 44 5.61 -16.84 34.33
CA ASP A 44 4.54 -17.17 35.29
C ASP A 44 4.20 -18.68 35.25
N ALA A 45 4.11 -19.25 34.05
CA ALA A 45 3.80 -20.67 33.88
C ALA A 45 4.95 -21.58 34.35
N GLU A 46 6.21 -21.16 34.19
CA GLU A 46 7.39 -21.83 34.74
C GLU A 46 7.34 -21.84 36.27
N GLY A 47 7.08 -20.69 36.90
CA GLY A 47 6.93 -20.59 38.35
C GLY A 47 5.81 -21.49 38.90
N ASP A 48 4.67 -21.53 38.21
CA ASP A 48 3.55 -22.42 38.51
C ASP A 48 3.93 -23.90 38.48
N VAL A 49 4.78 -24.32 37.53
CA VAL A 49 5.31 -25.68 37.45
C VAL A 49 6.24 -25.94 38.63
N THR A 50 7.18 -25.05 38.91
CA THR A 50 8.12 -25.21 40.05
C THR A 50 7.38 -25.38 41.38
N VAL A 51 6.33 -24.59 41.62
CA VAL A 51 5.50 -24.72 42.84
C VAL A 51 4.78 -26.07 42.90
N ALA A 52 4.21 -26.52 41.78
CA ALA A 52 3.52 -27.80 41.72
C ALA A 52 4.47 -29.00 41.91
N GLU A 53 5.68 -28.93 41.38
CA GLU A 53 6.74 -29.94 41.58
C GLU A 53 7.16 -30.02 43.04
N ALA A 54 7.46 -28.88 43.68
CA ALA A 54 7.82 -28.83 45.09
C ALA A 54 6.71 -29.41 45.99
N LYS A 55 5.45 -29.07 45.70
CA LYS A 55 4.29 -29.61 46.43
C LYS A 55 4.14 -31.13 46.28
N LEU A 56 4.37 -31.66 45.08
CA LEU A 56 4.31 -33.10 44.83
C LEU A 56 5.42 -33.83 45.61
N GLU A 57 6.62 -33.27 45.64
CA GLU A 57 7.74 -33.81 46.41
C GLU A 57 7.44 -33.83 47.92
N ASP A 58 6.93 -32.73 48.46
CA ASP A 58 6.46 -32.67 49.85
C ASP A 58 5.40 -33.74 50.14
N PHE A 59 4.45 -33.94 49.22
CA PHE A 59 3.40 -34.95 49.43
C PHE A 59 3.96 -36.37 49.40
N ARG A 60 4.95 -36.65 48.54
CA ARG A 60 5.61 -37.96 48.45
C ARG A 60 6.43 -38.30 49.69
N SER A 61 7.01 -37.29 50.35
CA SER A 61 7.78 -37.48 51.59
C SER A 61 6.93 -37.68 52.85
N LEU A 62 5.63 -37.34 52.79
CA LEU A 62 4.72 -37.43 53.94
C LEU A 62 3.93 -38.75 53.95
N GLU A 63 4.25 -39.65 54.90
CA GLU A 63 3.51 -40.92 55.10
C GLU A 63 2.01 -40.72 55.42
N SER A 64 1.64 -39.54 55.92
CA SER A 64 0.25 -39.20 56.25
C SER A 64 -0.66 -38.96 55.03
N LYS A 65 -0.10 -38.82 53.82
CA LYS A 65 -0.88 -38.53 52.62
C LYS A 65 -1.51 -39.80 52.06
N LEU A 66 -2.81 -39.70 51.79
CA LEU A 66 -3.56 -40.78 51.17
C LEU A 66 -3.19 -40.90 49.68
N PRO A 67 -3.25 -42.11 49.08
CA PRO A 67 -2.88 -42.32 47.68
C PRO A 67 -3.60 -41.40 46.68
N TRP A 68 -4.88 -41.08 46.93
CA TRP A 68 -5.64 -40.17 46.07
C TRP A 68 -5.11 -38.73 46.13
N GLN A 69 -4.53 -38.30 47.26
CA GLN A 69 -3.97 -36.95 47.40
C GLN A 69 -2.68 -36.81 46.59
N LEU A 70 -1.87 -37.87 46.54
CA LEU A 70 -0.70 -37.96 45.65
C LEU A 70 -1.13 -37.90 44.19
N ALA A 71 -2.10 -38.73 43.79
CA ALA A 71 -2.63 -38.72 42.43
C ALA A 71 -3.20 -37.34 42.03
N ALA A 72 -3.86 -36.64 42.96
CA ALA A 72 -4.36 -35.27 42.70
C ALA A 72 -3.21 -34.27 42.48
N ALA A 73 -2.11 -34.38 43.26
CA ALA A 73 -0.93 -33.53 43.09
C ALA A 73 -0.22 -33.80 41.76
N GLU A 74 -0.12 -35.07 41.33
CA GLU A 74 0.42 -35.45 40.02
C GLU A 74 -0.44 -34.89 38.87
N GLN A 75 -1.76 -34.96 39.00
CA GLN A 75 -2.67 -34.37 38.01
C GLN A 75 -2.53 -32.85 37.92
N ASP A 76 -2.33 -32.17 39.06
CA ASP A 76 -2.11 -30.73 39.12
C ASP A 76 -0.79 -30.33 38.46
N LEU A 77 0.31 -31.03 38.77
CA LEU A 77 1.59 -30.84 38.08
C LEU A 77 1.44 -31.02 36.57
N ALA A 78 0.81 -32.11 36.12
CA ALA A 78 0.57 -32.34 34.70
C ALA A 78 -0.26 -31.21 34.06
N LYS A 79 -1.22 -30.63 34.80
CA LYS A 79 -1.99 -29.47 34.34
C LYS A 79 -1.12 -28.23 34.17
N LYS A 80 -0.21 -27.94 35.10
CA LYS A 80 0.74 -26.82 35.02
C LYS A 80 1.75 -27.02 33.89
N GLN A 81 2.32 -28.22 33.73
CA GLN A 81 3.21 -28.55 32.61
C GLN A 81 2.54 -28.34 31.24
N ARG A 82 1.26 -28.71 31.10
CA ARG A 82 0.50 -28.41 29.87
C ARG A 82 0.29 -26.91 29.67
N ALA A 83 0.12 -26.14 30.74
CA ALA A 83 0.00 -24.68 30.65
C ALA A 83 1.32 -24.04 30.21
N HIS A 84 2.44 -24.44 30.82
CA HIS A 84 3.78 -24.07 30.42
C HIS A 84 4.04 -24.38 28.93
N ALA A 85 3.79 -25.62 28.49
CA ALA A 85 3.97 -25.99 27.09
C ALA A 85 3.13 -25.14 26.12
N ARG A 86 1.90 -24.77 26.50
CA ARG A 86 1.08 -23.83 25.71
C ARG A 86 1.65 -22.42 25.69
N ALA A 87 2.20 -21.93 26.80
CA ALA A 87 2.86 -20.63 26.86
C ALA A 87 4.12 -20.61 25.98
N THR A 88 4.95 -21.65 26.04
CA THR A 88 6.13 -21.81 25.16
C THR A 88 5.73 -21.78 23.69
N ALA A 89 4.69 -22.53 23.30
CA ALA A 89 4.22 -22.54 21.91
C ALA A 89 3.70 -21.17 21.44
N ARG A 90 3.13 -20.36 22.36
CA ARG A 90 2.64 -19.01 22.05
C ARG A 90 3.75 -18.00 21.77
N LEU A 91 5.01 -18.30 22.08
CA LEU A 91 6.15 -17.45 21.71
C LEU A 91 6.45 -17.46 20.21
N ALA A 92 6.04 -18.49 19.46
CA ALA A 92 6.38 -18.62 18.05
C ALA A 92 5.84 -17.47 17.19
N ALA A 93 4.57 -17.10 17.38
CA ALA A 93 3.93 -16.03 16.63
C ALA A 93 4.54 -14.63 16.86
N PRO A 94 4.73 -14.14 18.11
CA PRO A 94 5.34 -12.84 18.34
C PRO A 94 6.81 -12.79 17.90
N LYS A 95 7.56 -13.91 17.99
CA LYS A 95 8.92 -13.98 17.44
C LYS A 95 8.94 -13.80 15.92
N ALA A 96 8.09 -14.55 15.21
CA ALA A 96 7.97 -14.42 13.76
C ALA A 96 7.54 -12.99 13.35
N ALA A 97 6.59 -12.40 14.08
CA ALA A 97 6.15 -11.02 13.82
C ALA A 97 7.25 -9.98 14.06
N LEU A 98 8.13 -10.20 15.05
CA LEU A 98 9.29 -9.34 15.30
C LEU A 98 10.33 -9.45 14.18
N ASP A 99 10.60 -10.67 13.70
CA ASP A 99 11.50 -10.89 12.57
C ASP A 99 10.96 -10.22 11.30
N GLU A 100 9.67 -10.41 10.98
CA GLU A 100 9.00 -9.74 9.85
C GLU A 100 9.05 -8.20 9.96
N ALA A 101 8.81 -7.65 11.15
CA ALA A 101 8.89 -6.20 11.37
C ALA A 101 10.31 -5.65 11.20
N ARG A 102 11.34 -6.42 11.60
CA ARG A 102 12.76 -6.06 11.41
C ARG A 102 13.15 -6.10 9.94
N ASP A 103 12.69 -7.10 9.20
CA ASP A 103 12.91 -7.20 7.76
C ASP A 103 12.26 -6.02 7.03
N ALA A 104 11.02 -5.67 7.39
CA ALA A 104 10.31 -4.51 6.86
C ALA A 104 11.04 -3.18 7.17
N LEU A 105 11.58 -3.02 8.37
CA LEU A 105 12.39 -1.84 8.72
C LEU A 105 13.68 -1.75 7.89
N SER A 106 14.32 -2.89 7.63
CA SER A 106 15.49 -2.96 6.77
C SER A 106 15.16 -2.54 5.33
N ALA A 107 14.06 -3.05 4.78
CA ALA A 107 13.56 -2.67 3.47
C ALA A 107 13.22 -1.17 3.38
N ALA A 108 12.52 -0.62 4.37
CA ALA A 108 12.18 0.81 4.41
C ALA A 108 13.43 1.71 4.46
N HIS A 109 14.48 1.31 5.19
CA HIS A 109 15.76 2.03 5.17
C HIS A 109 16.43 1.98 3.79
N ALA A 110 16.36 0.84 3.09
CA ALA A 110 16.89 0.70 1.74
C ALA A 110 16.14 1.60 0.74
N GLU A 111 14.81 1.66 0.84
CA GLU A 111 13.98 2.57 0.03
C GLU A 111 14.31 4.03 0.30
N LEU A 112 14.47 4.44 1.57
CA LEU A 112 14.89 5.80 1.91
C LEU A 112 16.28 6.13 1.37
N ALA A 113 17.22 5.17 1.43
CA ALA A 113 18.54 5.35 0.84
C ALA A 113 18.46 5.53 -0.68
N GLN A 114 17.62 4.74 -1.37
CA GLN A 114 17.38 4.87 -2.80
C GLN A 114 16.71 6.21 -3.15
N ALA A 115 15.70 6.64 -2.39
CA ALA A 115 15.01 7.91 -2.62
C ALA A 115 15.95 9.12 -2.50
N ARG A 116 16.96 9.05 -1.61
CA ARG A 116 17.97 10.11 -1.45
C ARG A 116 18.95 10.25 -2.61
N VAL A 117 19.10 9.20 -3.44
CA VAL A 117 20.00 9.21 -4.59
C VAL A 117 19.26 9.22 -5.93
N THR A 118 17.96 8.97 -5.92
CA THR A 118 17.12 8.98 -7.12
C THR A 118 16.79 10.44 -7.48
N PRO A 119 17.28 10.95 -8.62
CA PRO A 119 16.97 12.31 -9.04
C PRO A 119 15.46 12.44 -9.31
N ALA A 120 14.90 13.60 -9.01
CA ALA A 120 13.55 13.93 -9.42
C ALA A 120 13.44 13.79 -10.95
N GLN A 121 12.40 13.11 -11.43
CA GLN A 121 12.18 13.05 -12.87
C GLN A 121 11.94 14.49 -13.37
N PRO A 122 12.70 14.95 -14.39
CA PRO A 122 12.47 16.26 -14.94
C PRO A 122 11.03 16.34 -15.44
N LEU A 123 10.32 17.41 -15.05
CA LEU A 123 9.12 17.77 -15.78
C LEU A 123 9.54 17.99 -17.25
N PRO A 124 8.81 17.45 -18.24
CA PRO A 124 9.12 17.69 -19.64
C PRO A 124 9.30 19.20 -19.91
N GLU A 125 10.33 19.56 -20.68
CA GLU A 125 10.68 20.97 -20.97
C GLU A 125 9.53 21.77 -21.63
N ASP A 126 8.52 21.06 -22.16
CA ASP A 126 7.31 21.62 -22.76
C ASP A 126 6.12 21.76 -21.79
N ALA A 127 6.29 21.53 -20.48
CA ALA A 127 5.22 21.57 -19.48
C ALA A 127 4.40 22.89 -19.39
N GLY A 128 4.79 23.94 -20.12
CA GLY A 128 4.02 25.17 -20.30
C GLY A 128 3.01 25.18 -21.45
N MET A 129 3.05 24.19 -22.36
CA MET A 129 2.12 24.01 -23.48
C MET A 129 1.56 22.59 -23.43
N PRO A 130 0.29 22.31 -23.77
CA PRO A 130 -0.11 20.95 -24.15
C PRO A 130 0.91 20.36 -25.11
N PRO A 131 1.53 19.20 -24.79
CA PRO A 131 2.18 18.44 -25.84
C PRO A 131 1.10 18.20 -26.89
N GLY A 132 1.43 18.38 -28.17
CA GLY A 132 0.57 17.81 -29.21
C GLY A 132 0.37 16.33 -28.91
N ALA A 133 -0.80 15.77 -29.25
CA ALA A 133 -1.01 14.34 -29.06
C ALA A 133 0.08 13.57 -29.83
N SER A 134 0.94 12.84 -29.12
CA SER A 134 1.96 11.99 -29.75
C SER A 134 1.28 10.86 -30.52
N ASP A 135 1.93 10.35 -31.57
CA ASP A 135 1.39 9.21 -32.35
C ASP A 135 1.08 8.00 -31.46
N GLU A 136 1.91 7.78 -30.44
CA GLU A 136 1.71 6.75 -29.42
C GLU A 136 0.44 6.98 -28.60
N LEU A 137 0.22 8.22 -28.12
CA LEU A 137 -0.99 8.57 -27.39
C LEU A 137 -2.22 8.39 -28.28
N VAL A 138 -2.13 8.78 -29.56
CA VAL A 138 -3.23 8.61 -30.51
C VAL A 138 -3.59 7.14 -30.66
N ALA A 139 -2.61 6.28 -30.93
CA ALA A 139 -2.83 4.84 -31.05
C ALA A 139 -3.42 4.22 -29.77
N TRP A 140 -2.96 4.67 -28.60
CA TRP A 140 -3.49 4.19 -27.33
C TRP A 140 -4.94 4.63 -27.09
N VAL A 141 -5.28 5.90 -27.35
CA VAL A 141 -6.65 6.43 -27.18
C VAL A 141 -7.62 5.73 -28.14
N GLU A 142 -7.25 5.53 -29.39
CA GLU A 142 -8.07 4.79 -30.37
C GLU A 142 -8.35 3.37 -29.90
N LYS A 143 -7.32 2.69 -29.37
CA LYS A 143 -7.47 1.35 -28.82
C LYS A 143 -8.34 1.34 -27.56
N LEU A 144 -8.12 2.26 -26.62
CA LEU A 144 -8.91 2.39 -25.40
C LEU A 144 -10.39 2.62 -25.73
N THR A 145 -10.68 3.59 -26.58
CA THR A 145 -12.05 3.92 -26.98
C THR A 145 -12.75 2.76 -27.70
N SER A 146 -12.01 1.94 -28.45
CA SER A 146 -12.55 0.72 -29.06
C SER A 146 -12.98 -0.36 -28.06
N TYR A 147 -12.46 -0.34 -26.82
CA TYR A 147 -12.83 -1.29 -25.76
C TYR A 147 -13.93 -0.77 -24.83
N LEU A 148 -14.23 0.52 -24.87
CA LEU A 148 -15.17 1.15 -23.95
C LEU A 148 -16.62 0.99 -24.43
N GLU A 149 -17.30 -0.05 -23.94
CA GLU A 149 -18.74 -0.29 -24.21
C GLU A 149 -19.65 0.78 -23.56
N SER A 150 -19.17 1.46 -22.51
CA SER A 150 -19.95 2.45 -21.75
C SER A 150 -20.15 3.79 -22.47
N LEU A 151 -19.47 4.02 -23.60
CA LEU A 151 -19.53 5.27 -24.34
C LEU A 151 -20.75 5.39 -25.25
N GLU A 152 -21.49 4.31 -25.52
CA GLU A 152 -22.67 4.30 -26.41
C GLU A 152 -23.96 4.89 -25.78
N ARG A 153 -23.85 5.73 -24.74
CA ARG A 153 -25.01 6.35 -24.07
C ARG A 153 -25.46 7.58 -24.85
N GLU A 154 -26.78 7.83 -24.90
CA GLU A 154 -27.39 8.97 -25.65
C GLU A 154 -26.79 10.35 -25.27
N ASP A 155 -26.30 10.48 -24.04
CA ASP A 155 -25.73 11.74 -23.52
C ASP A 155 -24.19 11.82 -23.62
N SER A 156 -23.51 10.80 -24.16
CA SER A 156 -22.06 10.84 -24.32
C SER A 156 -21.64 11.80 -25.44
N ARG A 157 -20.52 12.51 -25.24
CA ARG A 157 -19.91 13.43 -26.21
C ARG A 157 -18.47 13.01 -26.49
N TRP A 158 -18.11 12.95 -27.77
CA TRP A 158 -16.75 12.65 -28.23
C TRP A 158 -16.45 13.45 -29.50
N CYS A 159 -15.30 14.14 -29.52
CA CYS A 159 -14.82 14.83 -30.70
C CYS A 159 -13.84 13.90 -31.46
N PRO A 160 -14.08 13.57 -32.75
CA PRO A 160 -13.14 12.78 -33.54
C PRO A 160 -11.77 13.45 -33.70
N GLN A 161 -11.72 14.78 -33.61
CA GLN A 161 -10.50 15.60 -33.62
C GLN A 161 -10.11 16.02 -32.20
N TRP A 162 -10.18 15.09 -31.24
CA TRP A 162 -9.90 15.37 -29.84
C TRP A 162 -8.47 15.92 -29.62
N GLN A 163 -7.53 15.60 -30.51
CA GLN A 163 -6.15 16.06 -30.47
C GLN A 163 -6.04 17.60 -30.58
N GLU A 164 -7.03 18.25 -31.19
CA GLU A 164 -7.13 19.71 -31.30
C GLU A 164 -7.62 20.38 -30.00
N HIS A 165 -7.92 19.58 -28.96
CA HIS A 165 -8.34 20.07 -27.65
C HIS A 165 -7.21 19.91 -26.62
N PRO A 166 -6.48 20.98 -26.27
CA PRO A 166 -5.43 20.96 -25.25
C PRO A 166 -5.79 20.22 -23.97
N GLU A 167 -6.98 20.49 -23.42
CA GLU A 167 -7.43 19.85 -22.18
C GLU A 167 -7.65 18.34 -22.36
N ALA A 168 -8.15 17.90 -23.53
CA ALA A 168 -8.29 16.49 -23.83
C ALA A 168 -6.92 15.81 -23.89
N VAL A 169 -5.97 16.43 -24.59
CA VAL A 169 -4.61 15.88 -24.73
C VAL A 169 -3.95 15.74 -23.36
N TRP A 170 -4.03 16.76 -22.49
CA TRP A 170 -3.51 16.68 -21.12
C TRP A 170 -4.13 15.54 -20.31
N ARG A 171 -5.47 15.46 -20.29
CA ARG A 171 -6.18 14.45 -19.50
C ARG A 171 -5.87 13.04 -20.00
N LEU A 172 -5.87 12.82 -21.32
CA LEU A 172 -5.60 11.51 -21.92
C LEU A 172 -4.13 11.11 -21.76
N THR A 173 -3.20 12.07 -21.83
CA THR A 173 -1.77 11.84 -21.54
C THR A 173 -1.57 11.38 -20.09
N ALA A 174 -2.21 12.06 -19.13
CA ALA A 174 -2.14 11.67 -17.72
C ALA A 174 -2.74 10.27 -17.49
N LEU A 175 -3.88 9.97 -18.12
CA LEU A 175 -4.49 8.64 -18.05
C LEU A 175 -3.59 7.56 -18.65
N HIS A 176 -2.93 7.83 -19.78
CA HIS A 176 -2.02 6.88 -20.42
C HIS A 176 -0.80 6.57 -19.54
N ARG A 177 -0.12 7.58 -19.02
CA ARG A 177 1.05 7.39 -18.14
C ARG A 177 0.72 6.56 -16.90
N GLU A 178 -0.40 6.88 -16.25
CA GLU A 178 -0.83 6.11 -15.06
C GLU A 178 -1.29 4.69 -15.44
N PHE A 179 -1.80 4.48 -16.66
CA PHE A 179 -2.13 3.15 -17.15
C PHE A 179 -0.86 2.30 -17.30
N GLU A 180 0.20 2.85 -17.89
CA GLU A 180 1.48 2.14 -18.07
C GLU A 180 2.10 1.75 -16.72
N ILE A 181 2.13 2.68 -15.76
CA ILE A 181 2.61 2.41 -14.39
C ILE A 181 1.75 1.31 -13.76
N SER A 182 0.43 1.46 -13.77
CA SER A 182 -0.48 0.51 -13.14
C SER A 182 -0.46 -0.87 -13.81
N PHE A 183 -0.19 -0.93 -15.12
CA PHE A 183 -0.05 -2.17 -15.86
C PHE A 183 1.26 -2.89 -15.52
N ALA A 184 2.36 -2.16 -15.39
CA ALA A 184 3.64 -2.72 -14.98
C ALA A 184 3.60 -3.28 -13.54
N ASP A 185 2.87 -2.61 -12.65
CA ASP A 185 2.76 -2.96 -11.24
C ASP A 185 1.62 -3.97 -10.92
N ASP A 186 0.89 -4.47 -11.93
CA ASP A 186 -0.30 -5.33 -11.77
C ASP A 186 -1.41 -4.71 -10.88
N THR A 187 -1.57 -3.39 -10.96
CA THR A 187 -2.54 -2.60 -10.17
C THR A 187 -3.63 -1.92 -11.03
N VAL A 188 -3.89 -2.46 -12.23
CA VAL A 188 -4.85 -1.91 -13.22
C VAL A 188 -6.26 -1.70 -12.65
N SER A 189 -6.69 -2.51 -11.68
CA SER A 189 -7.98 -2.29 -10.99
C SER A 189 -8.02 -0.93 -10.29
N GLY A 190 -6.92 -0.48 -9.69
CA GLY A 190 -6.81 0.82 -9.05
C GLY A 190 -6.81 1.96 -10.07
N TRP A 191 -6.22 1.75 -11.25
CA TRP A 191 -6.23 2.71 -12.34
C TRP A 191 -7.65 3.07 -12.78
N TRP A 192 -8.52 2.08 -12.99
CA TRP A 192 -9.92 2.31 -13.37
C TRP A 192 -10.64 3.22 -12.37
N VAL A 193 -10.59 2.85 -11.09
CA VAL A 193 -11.34 3.52 -10.02
C VAL A 193 -10.78 4.91 -9.69
N ASN A 194 -9.45 5.04 -9.64
CA ASN A 194 -8.81 6.26 -9.14
C ASN A 194 -8.47 7.27 -10.24
N HIS A 195 -8.32 6.82 -11.49
CA HIS A 195 -7.90 7.67 -12.61
C HIS A 195 -8.99 7.73 -13.68
N PHE A 196 -9.28 6.62 -14.35
CA PHE A 196 -10.19 6.64 -15.51
C PHE A 196 -11.59 7.13 -15.14
N ASP A 197 -12.25 6.50 -14.16
CA ASP A 197 -13.64 6.79 -13.80
C ASP A 197 -13.83 8.23 -13.29
N ARG A 198 -12.78 8.85 -12.74
CA ARG A 198 -12.83 10.24 -12.28
C ARG A 198 -12.71 11.24 -13.43
N HIS A 199 -12.00 10.87 -14.49
CA HIS A 199 -11.87 11.69 -15.70
C HIS A 199 -13.01 11.47 -16.68
N ALA A 200 -13.57 10.25 -16.74
CA ALA A 200 -14.56 9.86 -17.73
C ALA A 200 -15.78 10.81 -17.82
N PRO A 201 -16.40 11.29 -16.71
CA PRO A 201 -17.50 12.24 -16.78
C PRO A 201 -17.12 13.58 -17.43
N PHE A 202 -15.87 14.02 -17.28
CA PHE A 202 -15.40 15.28 -17.87
C PHE A 202 -15.00 15.13 -19.33
N ILE A 203 -14.51 13.95 -19.73
CA ILE A 203 -14.13 13.68 -21.12
C ILE A 203 -15.39 13.37 -21.95
N PHE A 204 -16.22 12.45 -21.47
CA PHE A 204 -17.31 11.88 -22.25
C PHE A 204 -18.70 12.41 -21.88
N GLY A 205 -18.85 13.18 -20.80
CA GLY A 205 -20.16 13.68 -20.38
C GLY A 205 -20.73 14.76 -21.32
N SER A 206 -22.06 14.90 -21.32
CA SER A 206 -22.79 15.91 -22.10
C SER A 206 -22.37 17.36 -21.79
N THR A 207 -21.91 17.62 -20.56
CA THR A 207 -21.36 18.91 -20.10
C THR A 207 -19.83 18.90 -19.98
N GLY A 208 -19.17 17.91 -20.60
CA GLY A 208 -17.72 17.73 -20.57
C GLY A 208 -16.97 18.65 -21.53
N ILE A 209 -15.69 18.36 -21.72
CA ILE A 209 -14.77 19.15 -22.56
C ILE A 209 -15.23 19.23 -24.04
N PHE A 210 -15.96 18.22 -24.50
CA PHE A 210 -16.49 18.16 -25.87
C PHE A 210 -17.94 18.63 -25.99
N GLN A 211 -18.53 19.24 -24.95
CA GLN A 211 -19.94 19.68 -24.98
C GLN A 211 -20.29 20.60 -26.16
N ALA A 212 -19.31 21.34 -26.69
CA ALA A 212 -19.49 22.26 -27.81
C ALA A 212 -19.26 21.60 -29.18
N CYS A 213 -18.77 20.36 -29.23
CA CYS A 213 -18.52 19.59 -30.44
C CYS A 213 -19.67 18.60 -30.63
N GLU A 214 -20.81 19.09 -31.11
CA GLU A 214 -22.06 18.31 -31.16
C GLU A 214 -22.03 17.24 -32.28
N THR A 215 -21.55 17.61 -33.47
CA THR A 215 -21.37 16.68 -34.61
C THR A 215 -20.03 16.84 -35.33
N ALA A 216 -19.31 17.95 -35.10
CA ALA A 216 -18.01 18.24 -35.70
C ALA A 216 -17.20 19.17 -34.80
N HIS A 217 -15.87 19.18 -34.98
CA HIS A 217 -14.98 20.12 -34.31
C HIS A 217 -15.18 21.55 -34.85
N ASP A 218 -15.21 22.54 -33.96
CA ASP A 218 -15.31 23.97 -34.30
C ASP A 218 -14.03 24.69 -33.80
N PRO A 219 -13.04 24.94 -34.68
CA PRO A 219 -11.74 25.49 -34.30
C PRO A 219 -11.79 26.97 -33.91
N ASP A 220 -12.83 27.71 -34.33
CA ASP A 220 -12.94 29.16 -34.12
C ASP A 220 -13.72 29.52 -32.84
N ARG A 221 -14.26 28.52 -32.15
CA ARG A 221 -15.07 28.73 -30.94
C ARG A 221 -14.19 28.94 -29.72
N SER A 222 -13.87 30.21 -29.44
CA SER A 222 -13.08 30.57 -28.26
C SER A 222 -13.69 30.04 -26.95
N PHE A 223 -12.82 29.55 -26.06
CA PHE A 223 -13.17 29.23 -24.68
C PHE A 223 -13.76 30.48 -24.01
N ARG A 224 -15.09 30.57 -23.95
CA ARG A 224 -15.75 31.59 -23.13
C ARG A 224 -15.57 31.18 -21.68
N PHE A 225 -14.50 31.62 -21.05
CA PHE A 225 -14.54 31.88 -19.61
C PHE A 225 -15.63 32.92 -19.41
N SER A 226 -16.85 32.47 -19.10
CA SER A 226 -17.87 33.33 -18.54
C SER A 226 -17.30 33.85 -17.21
N ARG A 227 -16.56 34.96 -17.25
CA ARG A 227 -16.36 35.80 -16.07
C ARG A 227 -17.76 36.28 -15.70
N ARG A 228 -18.42 35.55 -14.80
CA ARG A 228 -19.50 36.12 -14.01
C ARG A 228 -18.82 37.21 -13.17
N ALA A 229 -18.98 38.45 -13.62
CA ALA A 229 -18.76 39.65 -12.83
C ALA A 229 -19.87 39.78 -11.78
#